data_AF-A0A7V0V8M3-F1
#
_entry.id   AF-A0A7V0V8M3-F1
#
_cell.length_a   1.000
_cell.length_b   1.000
_cell.length_c   1.000
_cell.angle_alpha   90.00
_cell.angle_beta   90.00
_cell.angle_gamma   90.00
#
_symmetry.space_group_name_H-M   'P 1'
#
loop_
_entity.id
_entity.type
_entity.pdbx_description
1 polymer ?
#
loop_
_entity_poly.entity_id
_entity_poly.type
_entity_poly.pdbx_seq_one_letter_code
_entity_poly.pdbx_strand_id
1 'polypeptide(L)'
;MWLRAGLRYVSILAALAWAVSIYYLFFHPFTHNPVKITAICFGLGIAASIGIYSMLWHLIYRRSKIGIFNLEGFPGLFAGVIILIIAISFLTAALLGDFRRYLGNNIQEVIFLTAIILSLFGIGDSILSPLRLHLQANERIFISITLGLGIMSLVMFMLGVTGQLYSLQAQVLILSSALVGLFRMLRSILRSITVGDLRKPKISSLLRIPLPPNPFALCIAILLALCFAAAWMPINNFDSLLYHIAVPKLYISAHRIYYIKDFLPSNYPLNGEMLFLLSLLIKDDTLAQLFSYFISIWLIFGVYIFCQRFFSNRSAAIGAILALTIPSFAIQIPINNNDTTLALFMLASIFALVVWWQQKKYAWLYLSGLMLGFAAGSKYSGFFGLAVVGLMVVAMVTLANRGGQRPLFQTAKIMVSFIAATFIGVGPWLIKNCLFTGNPIYPMFASVLGGRDWIPSATKIFTDTVSQANYISTGPLGYLLILWHLSVRKPAEMTIGPAIISFLPFILRRDVLSKSSSIILLIAAMGFLALWVLTLAQVARFALPGLILLCIVIALGIDSFIS
;
A
#
# COMPACT_ATOMS: atom_id res chain seq x y z
N MET A 1 26.86 -46.72 13.08
CA MET A 1 26.71 -46.04 11.77
C MET A 1 25.70 -46.75 10.86
N TRP A 2 25.70 -48.08 10.81
CA TRP A 2 24.78 -48.90 9.99
C TRP A 2 23.28 -48.76 10.32
N LEU A 3 22.91 -48.54 11.59
CA LEU A 3 21.51 -48.25 11.98
C LEU A 3 20.93 -46.96 11.36
N ARG A 4 21.76 -45.94 11.06
CA ARG A 4 21.29 -44.66 10.49
C ARG A 4 21.01 -44.75 8.99
N ALA A 5 21.77 -45.57 8.27
CA ALA A 5 21.50 -45.86 6.88
C ALA A 5 20.25 -46.75 6.75
N GLY A 6 20.14 -47.80 7.59
CA GLY A 6 18.96 -48.67 7.65
C GLY A 6 17.66 -47.91 7.91
N LEU A 7 17.64 -46.99 8.90
CA LEU A 7 16.44 -46.16 9.16
C LEU A 7 16.07 -45.23 8.00
N ARG A 8 17.06 -44.68 7.27
CA ARG A 8 16.79 -43.87 6.07
C ARG A 8 16.12 -44.70 4.98
N TYR A 9 16.63 -45.88 4.67
CA TYR A 9 16.03 -46.75 3.65
C TYR A 9 14.67 -47.32 4.08
N VAL A 10 14.50 -47.67 5.36
CA VAL A 10 13.21 -48.11 5.91
C VAL A 10 12.17 -46.99 5.88
N SER A 11 12.54 -45.74 6.18
CA SER A 11 11.61 -44.60 6.09
C SER A 11 11.25 -44.22 4.64
N ILE A 12 12.19 -44.37 3.69
CA ILE A 12 11.92 -44.18 2.26
C ILE A 12 11.03 -45.31 1.72
N LEU A 13 11.30 -46.56 2.10
CA LEU A 13 10.48 -47.73 1.74
C LEU A 13 9.09 -47.67 2.38
N ALA A 14 8.95 -47.17 3.61
CA ALA A 14 7.67 -46.96 4.26
C ALA A 14 6.88 -45.81 3.61
N ALA A 15 7.55 -44.72 3.20
CA ALA A 15 6.93 -43.63 2.46
C ALA A 15 6.49 -44.07 1.05
N LEU A 16 7.30 -44.88 0.36
CA LEU A 16 6.98 -45.46 -0.94
C LEU A 16 5.85 -46.49 -0.84
N ALA A 17 5.90 -47.39 0.15
CA ALA A 17 4.85 -48.36 0.40
C ALA A 17 3.52 -47.66 0.74
N TRP A 18 3.54 -46.57 1.52
CA TRP A 18 2.36 -45.79 1.85
C TRP A 18 1.83 -44.98 0.65
N ALA A 19 2.71 -44.43 -0.19
CA ALA A 19 2.32 -43.79 -1.46
C ALA A 19 1.69 -44.80 -2.44
N VAL A 20 2.22 -46.03 -2.51
CA VAL A 20 1.65 -47.13 -3.30
C VAL A 20 0.33 -47.61 -2.70
N SER A 21 0.19 -47.68 -1.37
CA SER A 21 -1.08 -48.01 -0.71
C SER A 21 -2.15 -46.94 -0.90
N ILE A 22 -1.81 -45.65 -0.89
CA ILE A 22 -2.74 -44.55 -1.23
C ILE A 22 -3.11 -44.59 -2.71
N TYR A 23 -2.15 -44.87 -3.60
CA TYR A 23 -2.42 -45.08 -5.01
C TYR A 23 -3.42 -46.23 -5.21
N TYR A 24 -3.24 -47.37 -4.54
CA TYR A 24 -4.15 -48.52 -4.65
C TYR A 24 -5.52 -48.27 -3.98
N LEU A 25 -5.57 -47.66 -2.80
CA LEU A 25 -6.82 -47.42 -2.06
C LEU A 25 -7.70 -46.33 -2.68
N PHE A 26 -7.10 -45.32 -3.34
CA PHE A 26 -7.85 -44.19 -3.91
C PHE A 26 -8.00 -44.24 -5.43
N PHE A 27 -7.08 -44.88 -6.17
CA PHE A 27 -7.07 -44.82 -7.64
C PHE A 27 -7.42 -46.14 -8.33
N HIS A 28 -7.28 -47.31 -7.68
CA HIS A 28 -7.58 -48.62 -8.30
C HIS A 28 -9.09 -48.91 -8.49
N PRO A 29 -10.04 -48.43 -7.66
CA PRO A 29 -11.47 -48.74 -7.86
C PRO A 29 -12.18 -47.86 -8.92
N PHE A 30 -11.53 -46.84 -9.48
CA PHE A 30 -12.23 -45.76 -10.22
C PHE A 30 -11.66 -45.48 -11.63
N THR A 31 -11.36 -46.54 -12.38
CA THR A 31 -10.92 -46.46 -13.78
C THR A 31 -12.05 -46.16 -14.77
N HIS A 32 -13.26 -45.81 -14.31
CA HIS A 32 -14.45 -45.62 -15.16
C HIS A 32 -15.30 -44.36 -14.83
N ASN A 33 -14.72 -43.14 -14.64
CA ASN A 33 -15.25 -41.81 -15.08
C ASN A 33 -14.46 -40.58 -14.52
N PRO A 34 -14.62 -39.33 -15.03
CA PRO A 34 -13.57 -38.61 -15.75
C PRO A 34 -12.75 -37.61 -14.90
N VAL A 35 -11.50 -37.42 -15.32
CA VAL A 35 -10.52 -36.30 -15.21
C VAL A 35 -10.62 -35.29 -14.04
N LYS A 36 -11.81 -34.83 -13.65
CA LYS A 36 -12.05 -33.81 -12.61
C LYS A 36 -11.73 -34.31 -11.20
N ILE A 37 -12.07 -35.57 -10.87
CA ILE A 37 -11.82 -36.13 -9.53
C ILE A 37 -10.35 -36.50 -9.36
N THR A 38 -9.72 -37.01 -10.43
CA THR A 38 -8.29 -37.36 -10.46
C THR A 38 -7.39 -36.14 -10.22
N ALA A 39 -7.75 -34.97 -10.74
CA ALA A 39 -6.99 -33.73 -10.56
C ALA A 39 -7.11 -33.13 -9.15
N ILE A 40 -8.30 -33.21 -8.53
CA ILE A 40 -8.53 -32.76 -7.14
C ILE A 40 -7.75 -33.65 -6.17
N CYS A 41 -7.81 -34.97 -6.35
CA CYS A 41 -7.07 -35.93 -5.53
C CYS A 41 -5.55 -35.81 -5.72
N PHE A 42 -5.06 -35.46 -6.92
CA PHE A 42 -3.65 -35.20 -7.17
C PHE A 42 -3.15 -33.93 -6.44
N GLY A 43 -3.93 -32.84 -6.47
CA GLY A 43 -3.61 -31.61 -5.75
C GLY A 43 -3.56 -31.79 -4.22
N LEU A 44 -4.52 -32.54 -3.67
CA LEU A 44 -4.55 -32.89 -2.25
C LEU A 44 -3.39 -33.84 -1.87
N GLY A 45 -3.03 -34.77 -2.75
CA GLY A 45 -1.90 -35.68 -2.56
C GLY A 45 -0.55 -34.97 -2.53
N ILE A 46 -0.34 -33.94 -3.36
CA ILE A 46 0.88 -33.12 -3.35
C ILE A 46 0.95 -32.26 -2.08
N ALA A 47 -0.14 -31.61 -1.68
CA ALA A 47 -0.19 -30.78 -0.48
C ALA A 47 0.07 -31.60 0.80
N ALA A 48 -0.53 -32.78 0.91
CA ALA A 48 -0.30 -33.71 2.02
C ALA A 48 1.14 -34.23 2.04
N SER A 49 1.70 -34.56 0.87
CA SER A 49 3.08 -35.07 0.74
C SER A 49 4.13 -34.01 1.13
N ILE A 50 3.90 -32.74 0.78
CA ILE A 50 4.77 -31.60 1.16
C ILE A 50 4.66 -31.30 2.67
N GLY A 51 3.45 -31.37 3.23
CA GLY A 51 3.22 -31.20 4.67
C GLY A 51 3.90 -32.27 5.51
N ILE A 52 3.77 -33.54 5.12
CA ILE A 52 4.37 -34.67 5.84
C ILE A 52 5.88 -34.74 5.61
N TYR A 53 6.39 -34.44 4.41
CA TYR A 53 7.84 -34.29 4.19
C TYR A 53 8.43 -33.20 5.07
N SER A 54 7.77 -32.05 5.19
CA SER A 54 8.20 -30.96 6.08
C SER A 54 8.19 -31.39 7.56
N MET A 55 7.18 -32.17 7.98
CA MET A 55 7.07 -32.69 9.35
C MET A 55 8.15 -33.75 9.66
N LEU A 56 8.37 -34.70 8.76
CA LEU A 56 9.38 -35.76 8.89
C LEU A 56 10.79 -35.19 8.81
N TRP A 57 11.04 -34.22 7.94
CA TRP A 57 12.29 -33.46 7.91
C TRP A 57 12.56 -32.78 9.25
N HIS A 58 11.54 -32.17 9.85
CA HIS A 58 11.65 -31.51 11.15
C HIS A 58 11.92 -32.50 12.30
N LEU A 59 11.29 -33.68 12.27
CA LEU A 59 11.47 -34.73 13.28
C LEU A 59 12.83 -35.45 13.18
N ILE A 60 13.33 -35.66 11.97
CA ILE A 60 14.58 -36.40 11.72
C ILE A 60 15.82 -35.53 11.99
N TYR A 61 15.78 -34.22 11.69
CA TYR A 61 16.97 -33.37 11.77
C TYR A 61 17.15 -32.65 13.11
N ARG A 62 16.14 -32.61 13.97
CA ARG A 62 16.15 -31.82 15.22
C ARG A 62 16.46 -32.64 16.47
N ARG A 63 17.62 -33.33 16.46
CA ARG A 63 18.30 -33.79 17.70
C ARG A 63 19.80 -33.50 17.70
N SER A 64 20.19 -32.33 17.18
CA SER A 64 21.51 -31.77 17.49
C SER A 64 21.37 -30.32 17.94
N LYS A 65 22.24 -29.95 18.89
CA LYS A 65 22.09 -28.90 19.89
C LYS A 65 21.72 -27.51 19.35
N ILE A 66 21.03 -26.77 20.22
CA ILE A 66 20.67 -25.35 20.13
C ILE A 66 21.89 -24.52 19.72
N GLY A 67 21.81 -23.90 18.55
CA GLY A 67 22.79 -22.96 18.02
C GLY A 67 22.35 -22.47 16.65
N ILE A 68 21.86 -21.22 16.60
CA ILE A 68 21.69 -20.35 15.42
C ILE A 68 21.24 -21.07 14.13
N PHE A 69 19.94 -20.98 13.83
CA PHE A 69 19.36 -21.41 12.55
C PHE A 69 20.13 -20.78 11.36
N ASN A 70 20.90 -21.60 10.64
CA ASN A 70 21.48 -21.20 9.37
C ASN A 70 20.49 -21.55 8.24
N LEU A 71 20.04 -20.53 7.50
CA LEU A 71 18.81 -20.54 6.69
C LEU A 71 19.06 -20.40 5.19
N GLU A 72 20.00 -21.16 4.65
CA GLU A 72 20.23 -21.19 3.19
C GLU A 72 19.13 -21.95 2.41
N GLY A 73 18.21 -22.66 3.09
CA GLY A 73 17.17 -23.51 2.45
C GLY A 73 15.74 -22.95 2.40
N PHE A 74 15.46 -21.78 2.97
CA PHE A 74 14.09 -21.22 3.04
C PHE A 74 13.47 -20.64 1.75
N PRO A 75 14.20 -20.34 0.65
CA PRO A 75 13.57 -19.95 -0.63
C PRO A 75 12.56 -20.95 -1.17
N GLY A 76 12.73 -22.25 -0.84
CA GLY A 76 11.85 -23.32 -1.31
C GLY A 76 10.43 -23.28 -0.77
N LEU A 77 10.21 -22.79 0.46
CA LEU A 77 8.88 -22.73 1.07
C LEU A 77 8.08 -21.54 0.52
N PHE A 78 8.75 -20.40 0.32
CA PHE A 78 8.15 -19.22 -0.31
C PHE A 78 7.83 -19.48 -1.79
N ALA A 79 8.75 -20.16 -2.50
CA ALA A 79 8.48 -20.69 -3.83
C ALA A 79 7.31 -21.68 -3.80
N GLY A 80 7.23 -22.56 -2.80
CA GLY A 80 6.14 -23.52 -2.63
C GLY A 80 4.75 -22.88 -2.44
N VAL A 81 4.65 -21.80 -1.66
CA VAL A 81 3.40 -21.04 -1.47
C VAL A 81 3.00 -20.30 -2.75
N ILE A 82 3.96 -19.67 -3.43
CA ILE A 82 3.72 -19.03 -4.74
C ILE A 82 3.26 -20.08 -5.76
N ILE A 83 3.93 -21.23 -5.82
CA ILE A 83 3.56 -22.35 -6.70
C ILE A 83 2.18 -22.88 -6.35
N LEU A 84 1.81 -22.97 -5.07
CA LEU A 84 0.47 -23.40 -4.63
C LEU A 84 -0.61 -22.40 -5.07
N ILE A 85 -0.34 -21.10 -5.03
CA ILE A 85 -1.29 -20.06 -5.41
C ILE A 85 -1.42 -19.92 -6.92
N ILE A 86 -0.30 -20.07 -7.64
CA ILE A 86 -0.30 -20.31 -9.08
C ILE A 86 -1.15 -21.56 -9.36
N ALA A 87 -0.94 -22.66 -8.65
CA ALA A 87 -1.71 -23.89 -8.83
C ALA A 87 -3.22 -23.73 -8.55
N ILE A 88 -3.61 -23.00 -7.50
CA ILE A 88 -5.02 -22.72 -7.17
C ILE A 88 -5.65 -21.79 -8.22
N SER A 89 -4.92 -20.78 -8.70
CA SER A 89 -5.35 -19.89 -9.79
C SER A 89 -5.50 -20.66 -11.11
N PHE A 90 -4.60 -21.63 -11.36
CA PHE A 90 -4.67 -22.55 -12.48
C PHE A 90 -5.86 -23.53 -12.34
N LEU A 91 -6.17 -23.97 -11.12
CA LEU A 91 -7.31 -24.84 -10.81
C LEU A 91 -8.63 -24.11 -11.09
N THR A 92 -8.75 -22.85 -10.65
CA THR A 92 -9.94 -22.01 -10.90
C THR A 92 -10.10 -21.68 -12.38
N ALA A 93 -9.01 -21.38 -13.08
CA ALA A 93 -8.99 -21.21 -14.54
C ALA A 93 -9.45 -22.46 -15.31
N ALA A 94 -9.02 -23.64 -14.86
CA ALA A 94 -9.40 -24.92 -15.44
C ALA A 94 -10.87 -25.27 -15.13
N LEU A 95 -11.38 -24.90 -13.95
CA LEU A 95 -12.79 -25.09 -13.57
C LEU A 95 -13.76 -24.20 -14.37
N LEU A 96 -13.32 -23.02 -14.83
CA LEU A 96 -14.11 -22.08 -15.63
C LEU A 96 -14.12 -22.39 -17.14
N GLY A 97 -13.37 -23.41 -17.60
CA GLY A 97 -13.45 -23.93 -18.96
C GLY A 97 -12.68 -23.17 -20.06
N ASP A 98 -11.96 -22.09 -19.74
CA ASP A 98 -11.19 -21.29 -20.73
C ASP A 98 -9.76 -20.97 -20.23
N PHE A 99 -9.03 -22.02 -19.87
CA PHE A 99 -7.71 -21.95 -19.23
C PHE A 99 -6.66 -21.19 -20.04
N ARG A 100 -6.64 -21.34 -21.38
CA ARG A 100 -5.66 -20.64 -22.24
C ARG A 100 -5.90 -19.13 -22.28
N ARG A 101 -7.17 -18.71 -22.37
CA ARG A 101 -7.55 -17.29 -22.36
C ARG A 101 -7.30 -16.67 -20.99
N TYR A 102 -7.63 -17.39 -19.92
CA TYR A 102 -7.36 -16.95 -18.55
C TYR A 102 -5.85 -16.78 -18.28
N LEU A 103 -5.03 -17.77 -18.65
CA LEU A 103 -3.58 -17.69 -18.48
C LEU A 103 -2.94 -16.57 -19.32
N GLY A 104 -3.39 -16.42 -20.58
CA GLY A 104 -2.94 -15.33 -21.46
C GLY A 104 -3.28 -13.95 -20.89
N ASN A 105 -4.49 -13.78 -20.36
CA ASN A 105 -4.92 -12.52 -19.74
C ASN A 105 -4.08 -12.21 -18.49
N ASN A 106 -3.89 -13.17 -17.59
CA ASN A 106 -3.15 -12.93 -16.35
C ASN A 106 -1.68 -12.58 -16.61
N ILE A 107 -1.04 -13.19 -17.61
CA ILE A 107 0.34 -12.85 -17.99
C ILE A 107 0.41 -11.40 -18.51
N GLN A 108 -0.55 -10.97 -19.34
CA GLN A 108 -0.60 -9.59 -19.83
C GLN A 108 -0.75 -8.58 -18.69
N GLU A 109 -1.60 -8.86 -17.70
CA GLU A 109 -1.75 -8.00 -16.52
C GLU A 109 -0.44 -7.83 -15.76
N VAL A 110 0.30 -8.93 -15.52
CA VAL A 110 1.58 -8.89 -14.81
C VAL A 110 2.62 -8.09 -15.62
N ILE A 111 2.64 -8.25 -16.95
CA ILE A 111 3.53 -7.47 -17.83
C ILE A 111 3.19 -5.98 -17.75
N PHE A 112 1.91 -5.61 -17.90
CA PHE A 112 1.48 -4.21 -17.83
C PHE A 112 1.73 -3.61 -16.45
N LEU A 113 1.42 -4.33 -15.37
CA LEU A 113 1.71 -3.88 -14.01
C LEU A 113 3.21 -3.65 -13.82
N THR A 114 4.06 -4.55 -14.31
CA THR A 114 5.51 -4.40 -14.24
C THR A 114 5.98 -3.18 -15.03
N ALA A 115 5.45 -2.97 -16.23
CA ALA A 115 5.75 -1.78 -17.03
C ALA A 115 5.30 -0.48 -16.34
N ILE A 116 4.11 -0.47 -15.72
CA ILE A 116 3.64 0.64 -14.88
C ILE A 116 4.63 0.89 -13.74
N ILE A 117 5.01 -0.12 -12.97
CA ILE A 117 5.94 0.04 -11.84
C ILE A 117 7.30 0.62 -12.30
N LEU A 118 7.85 0.13 -13.42
CA LEU A 118 9.08 0.66 -14.01
C LEU A 118 8.91 2.10 -14.48
N SER A 119 7.77 2.44 -15.08
CA SER A 119 7.40 3.80 -15.47
C SER A 119 7.38 4.74 -14.27
N LEU A 120 6.70 4.35 -13.19
CA LEU A 120 6.62 5.13 -11.95
C LEU A 120 8.01 5.37 -11.36
N PHE A 121 8.84 4.32 -11.29
CA PHE A 121 10.23 4.46 -10.85
C PHE A 121 11.01 5.43 -11.74
N GLY A 122 10.91 5.28 -13.07
CA GLY A 122 11.61 6.13 -14.04
C GLY A 122 11.24 7.60 -13.93
N ILE A 123 9.94 7.91 -13.81
CA ILE A 123 9.42 9.26 -13.64
C ILE A 123 9.92 9.86 -12.32
N GLY A 124 9.67 9.16 -11.21
CA GLY A 124 10.01 9.69 -9.90
C GLY A 124 11.51 9.82 -9.69
N ASP A 125 12.33 8.85 -10.12
CA ASP A 125 13.78 8.93 -10.00
C ASP A 125 14.37 10.05 -10.88
N SER A 126 13.73 10.33 -12.03
CA SER A 126 14.12 11.47 -12.87
C SER A 126 13.91 12.81 -12.18
N ILE A 127 12.87 12.95 -11.37
CA ILE A 127 12.60 14.16 -10.59
C ILE A 127 13.44 14.20 -9.31
N LEU A 128 13.71 13.04 -8.71
CA LEU A 128 14.45 12.94 -7.45
C LEU A 128 15.96 13.14 -7.63
N SER A 129 16.53 12.66 -8.74
CA SER A 129 17.98 12.66 -8.98
C SER A 129 18.64 14.07 -9.01
N PRO A 130 18.03 15.12 -9.60
CA PRO A 130 18.57 16.48 -9.56
C PRO A 130 18.60 17.08 -8.15
N LEU A 131 17.73 16.62 -7.24
CA LEU A 131 17.67 17.12 -5.86
C LEU A 131 18.87 16.66 -5.01
N ARG A 132 19.67 15.71 -5.51
CA ARG A 132 20.90 15.17 -4.86
C ARG A 132 20.66 14.83 -3.39
N LEU A 133 19.55 14.15 -3.10
CA LEU A 133 19.18 13.76 -1.74
C LEU A 133 19.97 12.53 -1.31
N HIS A 134 20.42 12.51 -0.05
CA HIS A 134 21.15 11.36 0.49
C HIS A 134 20.16 10.28 0.94
N LEU A 135 20.02 9.25 0.11
CA LEU A 135 19.07 8.16 0.27
C LEU A 135 19.78 6.80 0.17
N GLN A 136 19.38 5.86 1.02
CA GLN A 136 19.70 4.44 0.83
C GLN A 136 18.95 3.89 -0.40
N ALA A 137 19.41 2.75 -0.94
CA ALA A 137 18.87 2.21 -2.18
C ALA A 137 17.35 1.93 -2.10
N ASN A 138 16.90 1.32 -1.02
CA ASN A 138 15.50 1.00 -0.76
C ASN A 138 14.64 2.25 -0.51
N GLU A 139 15.15 3.24 0.23
CA GLU A 139 14.50 4.55 0.41
C GLU A 139 14.33 5.26 -0.93
N ARG A 140 15.35 5.23 -1.79
CA ARG A 140 15.30 5.83 -3.12
C ARG A 140 14.25 5.16 -3.98
N ILE A 141 14.17 3.82 -3.98
CA ILE A 141 13.13 3.09 -4.70
C ILE A 141 11.74 3.47 -4.18
N PHE A 142 11.54 3.42 -2.85
CA PHE A 142 10.27 3.80 -2.21
C PHE A 142 9.82 5.20 -2.62
N ILE A 143 10.66 6.20 -2.40
CA ILE A 143 10.33 7.61 -2.68
C ILE A 143 10.17 7.85 -4.18
N SER A 144 10.96 7.21 -5.04
CA SER A 144 10.85 7.38 -6.50
C SER A 144 9.53 6.83 -7.00
N ILE A 145 9.15 5.61 -6.63
CA ILE A 145 7.87 5.04 -7.08
C ILE A 145 6.69 5.83 -6.52
N THR A 146 6.74 6.23 -5.24
CA THR A 146 5.66 7.04 -4.64
C THR A 146 5.56 8.41 -5.32
N LEU A 147 6.67 9.06 -5.64
CA LEU A 147 6.66 10.30 -6.45
C LEU A 147 6.12 10.06 -7.86
N GLY A 148 6.50 8.95 -8.48
CA GLY A 148 5.98 8.51 -9.77
C GLY A 148 4.46 8.35 -9.77
N LEU A 149 3.88 7.78 -8.71
CA LEU A 149 2.42 7.64 -8.55
C LEU A 149 1.74 9.01 -8.57
N GLY A 150 2.23 9.95 -7.76
CA GLY A 150 1.67 11.30 -7.70
C GLY A 150 1.75 12.01 -9.05
N ILE A 151 2.92 11.97 -9.70
CA ILE A 151 3.12 12.63 -10.99
C ILE A 151 2.30 11.96 -12.10
N MET A 152 2.23 10.62 -12.13
CA MET A 152 1.42 9.88 -13.10
C MET A 152 -0.07 10.24 -12.95
N SER A 153 -0.57 10.38 -11.72
CA SER A 153 -1.96 10.81 -11.51
C SER A 153 -2.26 12.18 -12.11
N LEU A 154 -1.32 13.13 -12.02
CA LEU A 154 -1.44 14.44 -12.64
C LEU A 154 -1.29 14.39 -14.16
N VAL A 155 -0.42 13.54 -14.70
CA VAL A 155 -0.29 13.35 -16.15
C VAL A 155 -1.60 12.82 -16.74
N MET A 156 -2.21 11.83 -16.09
CA MET A 156 -3.52 11.32 -16.51
C MET A 156 -4.62 12.37 -16.39
N PHE A 157 -4.59 13.20 -15.34
CA PHE A 157 -5.46 14.37 -15.24
C PHE A 157 -5.26 15.33 -16.42
N MET A 158 -4.01 15.64 -16.79
CA MET A 158 -3.67 16.54 -17.89
C MET A 158 -4.13 15.98 -19.25
N LEU A 159 -3.96 14.67 -19.50
CA LEU A 159 -4.54 14.01 -20.67
C LEU A 159 -6.07 14.10 -20.65
N GLY A 160 -6.67 13.97 -19.47
CA GLY A 160 -8.09 14.16 -19.23
C GLY A 160 -8.62 15.52 -19.65
N VAL A 161 -8.03 16.59 -19.14
CA VAL A 161 -8.50 17.96 -19.44
C VAL A 161 -8.21 18.39 -20.88
N THR A 162 -7.21 17.79 -21.54
CA THR A 162 -6.87 18.05 -22.95
C THR A 162 -7.65 17.17 -23.94
N GLY A 163 -8.47 16.24 -23.45
CA GLY A 163 -9.29 15.35 -24.29
C GLY A 163 -8.49 14.25 -24.99
N GLN A 164 -7.43 13.76 -24.34
CA GLN A 164 -6.49 12.77 -24.90
C GLN A 164 -6.54 11.42 -24.15
N LEU A 165 -7.66 11.07 -23.51
CA LEU A 165 -7.81 9.79 -22.81
C LEU A 165 -8.08 8.64 -23.82
N TYR A 166 -7.02 8.23 -24.50
CA TYR A 166 -7.01 7.14 -25.46
C TYR A 166 -5.98 6.09 -25.05
N SER A 167 -6.24 4.83 -25.40
CA SER A 167 -5.39 3.70 -25.01
C SER A 167 -3.96 3.84 -25.55
N LEU A 168 -3.79 4.28 -26.80
CA LEU A 168 -2.47 4.44 -27.43
C LEU A 168 -1.58 5.43 -26.67
N GLN A 169 -2.12 6.58 -26.28
CA GLN A 169 -1.43 7.62 -25.53
C GLN A 169 -0.95 7.09 -24.18
N ALA A 170 -1.81 6.36 -23.47
CA ALA A 170 -1.47 5.71 -22.20
C ALA A 170 -0.37 4.64 -22.38
N GLN A 171 -0.47 3.81 -23.42
CA GLN A 171 0.53 2.77 -23.73
C GLN A 171 1.89 3.38 -24.10
N VAL A 172 1.93 4.41 -24.94
CA VAL A 172 3.16 5.11 -25.34
C VAL A 172 3.80 5.79 -24.14
N LEU A 173 2.99 6.45 -23.29
CA LEU A 173 3.45 7.07 -22.06
C LEU A 173 4.12 6.03 -21.14
N ILE A 174 3.49 4.89 -20.89
CA ILE A 174 4.07 3.83 -20.06
C ILE A 174 5.30 3.25 -20.69
N LEU A 175 5.26 2.87 -21.97
CA LEU A 175 6.40 2.23 -22.63
C LEU A 175 7.63 3.14 -22.59
N SER A 176 7.49 4.40 -22.99
CA SER A 176 8.60 5.36 -23.01
C SER A 176 9.18 5.61 -21.61
N SER A 177 8.33 5.84 -20.61
CA SER A 177 8.79 6.07 -19.22
C SER A 177 9.30 4.80 -18.53
N ALA A 178 8.77 3.63 -18.87
CA ALA A 178 9.28 2.34 -18.40
C ALA A 178 10.67 2.04 -18.96
N LEU A 179 10.94 2.38 -20.22
CA LEU A 179 12.28 2.28 -20.80
C LEU A 179 13.28 3.20 -20.09
N VAL A 180 12.87 4.43 -19.72
CA VAL A 180 13.68 5.33 -18.89
C VAL A 180 13.93 4.72 -17.50
N GLY A 181 12.90 4.15 -16.87
CA GLY A 181 13.01 3.46 -15.59
C GLY A 181 13.97 2.27 -15.63
N LEU A 182 13.83 1.42 -16.64
CA LEU A 182 14.71 0.28 -16.89
C LEU A 182 16.15 0.74 -17.11
N PHE A 183 16.38 1.74 -17.97
CA PHE A 183 17.70 2.30 -18.20
C PHE A 183 18.35 2.83 -16.91
N ARG A 184 17.60 3.59 -16.10
CA ARG A 184 18.08 4.11 -14.82
C ARG A 184 18.40 3.00 -13.82
N MET A 185 17.56 1.98 -13.74
CA MET A 185 17.76 0.82 -12.89
C MET A 185 19.03 0.05 -13.30
N LEU A 186 19.17 -0.28 -14.59
CA LEU A 186 20.34 -0.95 -15.15
C LEU A 186 21.61 -0.14 -14.93
N ARG A 187 21.58 1.19 -15.17
CA ARG A 187 22.72 2.08 -14.91
C ARG A 187 23.14 2.07 -13.44
N SER A 188 22.17 2.02 -12.52
CA SER A 188 22.47 1.92 -11.09
C SER A 188 23.13 0.59 -10.72
N ILE A 189 22.65 -0.52 -11.29
CA ILE A 189 23.23 -1.85 -11.10
C ILE A 189 24.65 -1.89 -11.68
N LEU A 190 24.85 -1.43 -12.92
CA LEU A 190 26.16 -1.40 -13.57
C LEU A 190 27.18 -0.57 -12.78
N ARG A 191 26.80 0.63 -12.31
CA ARG A 191 27.68 1.46 -11.47
C ARG A 191 28.10 0.76 -10.18
N SER A 192 27.21 -0.01 -9.56
CA SER A 192 27.54 -0.78 -8.35
C SER A 192 28.57 -1.88 -8.62
N ILE A 193 28.60 -2.42 -9.85
CA ILE A 193 29.58 -3.41 -10.28
C ILE A 193 30.92 -2.74 -10.63
N THR A 194 30.90 -1.58 -11.31
CA THR A 194 32.12 -0.90 -11.80
C THR A 194 32.94 -0.20 -10.71
N VAL A 195 32.30 0.29 -9.64
CA VAL A 195 33.00 1.03 -8.55
C VAL A 195 33.83 0.11 -7.64
N GLY A 196 33.95 -1.19 -7.96
CA GLY A 196 34.95 -2.06 -7.32
C GLY A 196 34.66 -2.38 -5.86
N ASP A 197 33.41 -2.25 -5.42
CA ASP A 197 32.98 -2.80 -4.13
C ASP A 197 32.91 -4.33 -4.28
N LEU A 198 34.08 -4.99 -4.21
CA LEU A 198 34.27 -6.45 -4.28
C LEU A 198 33.60 -7.20 -3.12
N ARG A 199 32.84 -6.50 -2.26
CA ARG A 199 31.76 -7.13 -1.50
C ARG A 199 30.65 -7.46 -2.50
N LYS A 200 30.71 -8.70 -3.04
CA LYS A 200 29.71 -9.37 -3.90
C LYS A 200 28.45 -8.52 -4.03
N PRO A 201 28.04 -8.04 -5.23
CA PRO A 201 26.80 -7.28 -5.37
C PRO A 201 25.70 -8.13 -4.76
N LYS A 202 25.31 -7.80 -3.52
CA LYS A 202 24.26 -8.53 -2.82
C LYS A 202 22.99 -7.96 -3.42
N ILE A 203 22.68 -8.39 -4.65
CA ILE A 203 21.30 -8.40 -5.16
C ILE A 203 20.41 -9.08 -4.10
N SER A 204 20.98 -10.04 -3.38
CA SER A 204 20.41 -10.62 -2.17
C SER A 204 20.15 -9.62 -1.03
N SER A 205 20.88 -8.51 -0.84
CA SER A 205 20.56 -7.50 0.21
C SER A 205 19.51 -6.49 -0.22
N LEU A 206 19.27 -6.31 -1.53
CA LEU A 206 18.15 -5.50 -2.02
C LEU A 206 16.80 -6.23 -1.85
N LEU A 207 16.82 -7.56 -1.80
CA LEU A 207 15.63 -8.44 -1.65
C LEU A 207 15.57 -9.17 -0.30
N ARG A 208 16.61 -9.10 0.54
CA ARG A 208 16.56 -9.63 1.91
C ARG A 208 15.79 -8.66 2.77
N ILE A 209 14.48 -8.81 2.79
CA ILE A 209 13.72 -8.51 4.00
C ILE A 209 14.15 -9.59 5.00
N PRO A 210 14.87 -9.27 6.09
CA PRO A 210 15.13 -10.23 7.14
C PRO A 210 13.82 -10.48 7.87
N LEU A 211 12.88 -11.17 7.22
CA LEU A 211 11.78 -11.80 7.90
C LEU A 211 12.43 -12.96 8.65
N PRO A 212 12.46 -12.96 9.99
CA PRO A 212 12.80 -14.18 10.69
C PRO A 212 11.88 -15.29 10.14
N PRO A 213 12.37 -16.52 9.90
CA PRO A 213 11.52 -17.67 9.55
C PRO A 213 10.68 -18.02 10.77
N ASN A 214 9.71 -17.18 11.00
CA ASN A 214 8.78 -17.19 12.09
C ASN A 214 7.43 -17.53 11.42
N PRO A 215 6.60 -18.41 11.99
CA PRO A 215 5.25 -18.66 11.49
C PRO A 215 4.49 -17.39 11.06
N PHE A 216 4.72 -16.25 11.72
CA PHE A 216 4.16 -14.96 11.30
C PHE A 216 4.56 -14.51 9.88
N ALA A 217 5.81 -14.69 9.46
CA ALA A 217 6.25 -14.34 8.10
C ALA A 217 5.55 -15.20 7.04
N LEU A 218 5.35 -16.48 7.34
CA LEU A 218 4.58 -17.38 6.49
C LEU A 218 3.10 -16.97 6.44
N CYS A 219 2.48 -16.64 7.58
CA CYS A 219 1.10 -16.14 7.62
C CYS A 219 0.93 -14.85 6.81
N ILE A 220 1.87 -13.91 6.90
CA ILE A 220 1.87 -12.69 6.09
C ILE A 220 2.00 -13.02 4.60
N ALA A 221 2.94 -13.89 4.23
CA ALA A 221 3.12 -14.29 2.84
C ALA A 221 1.85 -14.94 2.28
N ILE A 222 1.21 -15.83 3.05
CA ILE A 222 -0.08 -16.44 2.69
C ILE A 222 -1.16 -15.38 2.56
N LEU A 223 -1.32 -14.48 3.54
CA LEU A 223 -2.31 -13.40 3.49
C LEU A 223 -2.13 -12.53 2.24
N LEU A 224 -0.93 -12.03 2.00
CA LEU A 224 -0.64 -11.17 0.86
C LEU A 224 -0.86 -11.88 -0.47
N ALA A 225 -0.60 -13.17 -0.53
CA ALA A 225 -0.79 -13.95 -1.74
C ALA A 225 -2.26 -14.37 -1.95
N LEU A 226 -3.04 -14.55 -0.88
CA LEU A 226 -4.50 -14.65 -0.95
C LEU A 226 -5.13 -13.33 -1.42
N CYS A 227 -4.65 -12.19 -0.90
CA CYS A 227 -5.08 -10.87 -1.39
C CYS A 227 -4.70 -10.67 -2.87
N PHE A 228 -3.53 -11.15 -3.30
CA PHE A 228 -3.14 -11.11 -4.71
C PHE A 228 -4.09 -11.93 -5.59
N ALA A 229 -4.43 -13.15 -5.16
CA ALA A 229 -5.43 -13.97 -5.85
C ALA A 229 -6.83 -13.32 -5.86
N ALA A 230 -7.21 -12.64 -4.77
CA ALA A 230 -8.47 -11.90 -4.69
C ALA A 230 -8.50 -10.69 -5.63
N ALA A 231 -7.37 -10.02 -5.88
CA ALA A 231 -7.26 -8.91 -6.82
C ALA A 231 -7.40 -9.34 -8.31
N TRP A 232 -7.37 -10.64 -8.58
CA TRP A 232 -7.70 -11.20 -9.90
C TRP A 232 -9.19 -11.51 -10.07
N MET A 233 -9.99 -11.40 -9.00
CA MET A 233 -11.42 -11.65 -9.08
C MET A 233 -12.16 -10.42 -9.63
N PRO A 234 -13.33 -10.60 -10.28
CA PRO A 234 -14.15 -9.48 -10.73
C PRO A 234 -14.48 -8.50 -9.59
N ILE A 235 -14.59 -7.21 -9.91
CA ILE A 235 -14.92 -6.17 -8.93
C ILE A 235 -16.27 -6.50 -8.29
N ASN A 236 -16.28 -6.62 -6.96
CA ASN A 236 -17.47 -6.95 -6.17
C ASN A 236 -17.75 -5.95 -5.03
N ASN A 237 -16.96 -4.89 -4.91
CA ASN A 237 -17.13 -3.88 -3.86
C ASN A 237 -18.00 -2.71 -4.31
N PHE A 238 -18.91 -2.28 -3.42
CA PHE A 238 -19.88 -1.21 -3.69
C PHE A 238 -19.21 0.11 -4.11
N ASP A 239 -18.22 0.60 -3.37
CA ASP A 239 -17.59 1.90 -3.67
C ASP A 239 -16.75 1.85 -4.94
N SER A 240 -16.08 0.71 -5.17
CA SER A 240 -15.31 0.50 -6.40
C SER A 240 -16.23 0.59 -7.63
N LEU A 241 -17.39 -0.07 -7.59
CA LEU A 241 -18.38 -0.03 -8.65
C LEU A 241 -19.07 1.33 -8.75
N LEU A 242 -19.35 1.98 -7.62
CA LEU A 242 -20.10 3.23 -7.60
C LEU A 242 -19.30 4.40 -8.17
N TYR A 243 -18.04 4.59 -7.76
CA TYR A 243 -17.29 5.77 -8.21
C TYR A 243 -15.81 5.55 -8.50
N HIS A 244 -15.08 4.67 -7.80
CA HIS A 244 -13.64 4.54 -8.06
C HIS A 244 -13.32 4.00 -9.47
N ILE A 245 -14.22 3.22 -10.06
CA ILE A 245 -14.10 2.71 -11.44
C ILE A 245 -15.10 3.36 -12.38
N ALA A 246 -16.32 3.65 -11.91
CA ALA A 246 -17.35 4.27 -12.75
C ALA A 246 -16.94 5.66 -13.29
N VAL A 247 -16.39 6.54 -12.44
CA VAL A 247 -15.96 7.88 -12.88
C VAL A 247 -14.85 7.78 -13.92
N PRO A 248 -13.77 7.00 -13.70
CA PRO A 248 -12.79 6.73 -14.76
C PRO A 248 -13.39 6.22 -16.07
N LYS A 249 -14.31 5.24 -16.03
CA LYS A 249 -14.95 4.71 -17.25
C LYS A 249 -15.74 5.77 -18.01
N LEU A 250 -16.43 6.67 -17.30
CA LEU A 250 -17.14 7.80 -17.90
C LEU A 250 -16.17 8.82 -18.55
N TYR A 251 -15.02 9.07 -17.94
CA TYR A 251 -13.99 9.94 -18.55
C TYR A 251 -13.34 9.28 -19.77
N ILE A 252 -13.10 7.97 -19.71
CA ILE A 252 -12.55 7.20 -20.85
C ILE A 252 -13.53 7.21 -22.02
N SER A 253 -14.83 6.97 -21.79
CA SER A 253 -15.82 6.96 -22.87
C SER A 253 -16.01 8.34 -23.53
N ALA A 254 -15.81 9.42 -22.77
CA ALA A 254 -15.81 10.78 -23.29
C ALA A 254 -14.45 11.24 -23.84
N HIS A 255 -13.40 10.41 -23.73
CA HIS A 255 -11.99 10.74 -23.97
C HIS A 255 -11.45 11.96 -23.21
N ARG A 256 -12.20 12.48 -22.22
CA ARG A 256 -11.88 13.72 -21.50
C ARG A 256 -12.47 13.73 -20.10
N ILE A 257 -11.89 14.54 -19.23
CA ILE A 257 -12.53 14.94 -17.96
C ILE A 257 -13.57 16.00 -18.28
N TYR A 258 -14.81 15.76 -17.87
CA TYR A 258 -15.93 16.69 -18.05
C TYR A 258 -16.79 16.73 -16.79
N TYR A 259 -17.65 17.73 -16.71
CA TYR A 259 -18.59 17.85 -15.61
C TYR A 259 -19.71 16.80 -15.77
N ILE A 260 -19.78 15.86 -14.83
CA ILE A 260 -20.83 14.83 -14.80
C ILE A 260 -21.98 15.37 -13.95
N LYS A 261 -23.07 15.74 -14.63
CA LYS A 261 -24.26 16.31 -14.01
C LYS A 261 -24.82 15.36 -12.93
N ASP A 262 -25.22 15.93 -11.80
CA ASP A 262 -25.88 15.23 -10.69
C ASP A 262 -25.07 14.07 -10.05
N PHE A 263 -23.77 13.95 -10.37
CA PHE A 263 -22.91 12.89 -9.85
C PHE A 263 -21.78 13.43 -8.96
N LEU A 264 -22.09 13.58 -7.68
CA LEU A 264 -21.23 14.20 -6.66
C LEU A 264 -19.79 13.65 -6.62
N PRO A 265 -19.56 12.30 -6.65
CA PRO A 265 -18.21 11.76 -6.52
C PRO A 265 -17.25 12.17 -7.65
N SER A 266 -17.76 12.58 -8.82
CA SER A 266 -16.93 13.09 -9.92
C SER A 266 -16.21 14.40 -9.59
N ASN A 267 -16.68 15.13 -8.58
CA ASN A 267 -16.14 16.41 -8.14
C ASN A 267 -15.23 16.29 -6.92
N TYR A 268 -14.93 15.08 -6.45
CA TYR A 268 -13.90 14.89 -5.44
C TYR A 268 -12.50 15.09 -6.05
N PRO A 269 -11.46 15.26 -5.22
CA PRO A 269 -10.09 15.07 -5.66
C PRO A 269 -9.89 13.59 -5.99
N LEU A 270 -9.41 13.29 -7.20
CA LEU A 270 -9.42 11.93 -7.77
C LEU A 270 -8.02 11.46 -8.22
N ASN A 271 -6.93 11.91 -7.57
CA ASN A 271 -5.57 11.45 -7.91
C ASN A 271 -5.44 9.92 -7.86
N GLY A 272 -6.07 9.25 -6.89
CA GLY A 272 -6.06 7.79 -6.81
C GLY A 272 -6.77 7.14 -8.00
N GLU A 273 -7.93 7.68 -8.37
CA GLU A 273 -8.75 7.18 -9.45
C GLU A 273 -8.13 7.45 -10.82
N MET A 274 -7.31 8.50 -10.98
CA MET A 274 -6.52 8.69 -12.21
C MET A 274 -5.49 7.58 -12.45
N LEU A 275 -5.03 6.91 -11.38
CA LEU A 275 -4.17 5.73 -11.50
C LEU A 275 -4.97 4.49 -11.93
N PHE A 276 -6.21 4.34 -11.45
CA PHE A 276 -7.10 3.29 -11.93
C PHE A 276 -7.52 3.54 -13.38
N LEU A 277 -7.77 4.81 -13.75
CA LEU A 277 -8.04 5.24 -15.12
C LEU A 277 -6.93 4.79 -16.08
N LEU A 278 -5.66 4.94 -15.67
CA LEU A 278 -4.52 4.46 -16.45
C LEU A 278 -4.63 2.95 -16.73
N SER A 279 -4.86 2.13 -15.70
CA SER A 279 -5.03 0.67 -15.87
C SER A 279 -6.19 0.32 -16.79
N LEU A 280 -7.32 1.01 -16.63
CA LEU A 280 -8.52 0.81 -17.46
C LEU A 280 -8.30 1.20 -18.93
N LEU A 281 -7.52 2.24 -19.21
CA LEU A 281 -7.17 2.64 -20.57
C LEU A 281 -6.28 1.62 -21.28
N ILE A 282 -5.37 0.98 -20.55
CA ILE A 282 -4.41 0.03 -21.14
C ILE A 282 -5.06 -1.32 -21.34
N LYS A 283 -5.86 -1.76 -20.36
CA LYS A 283 -6.41 -3.11 -20.36
C LYS A 283 -7.83 -3.17 -19.79
N ASP A 284 -7.97 -3.31 -18.47
CA ASP A 284 -9.24 -3.69 -17.84
C ASP A 284 -9.29 -3.40 -16.32
N ASP A 285 -10.44 -3.75 -15.74
CA ASP A 285 -10.77 -3.65 -14.32
C ASP A 285 -9.82 -4.45 -13.43
N THR A 286 -9.36 -5.61 -13.90
CA THR A 286 -8.46 -6.51 -13.18
C THR A 286 -7.09 -5.87 -13.00
N LEU A 287 -6.54 -5.26 -14.06
CA LEU A 287 -5.29 -4.50 -13.96
C LEU A 287 -5.42 -3.33 -12.97
N ALA A 288 -6.58 -2.70 -12.86
CA ALA A 288 -6.81 -1.65 -11.88
C ALA A 288 -6.81 -2.20 -10.44
N GLN A 289 -7.41 -3.36 -10.18
CA GLN A 289 -7.36 -4.02 -8.87
C GLN A 289 -5.94 -4.43 -8.49
N LEU A 290 -5.21 -5.05 -9.41
CA LEU A 290 -3.79 -5.40 -9.20
C LEU A 290 -2.93 -4.18 -8.91
N PHE A 291 -3.26 -3.03 -9.52
CA PHE A 291 -2.58 -1.78 -9.21
C PHE A 291 -2.92 -1.28 -7.79
N SER A 292 -4.18 -1.40 -7.34
CA SER A 292 -4.57 -1.11 -5.95
C SER A 292 -3.86 -2.03 -4.94
N TYR A 293 -3.77 -3.32 -5.27
CA TYR A 293 -2.98 -4.28 -4.51
C TYR A 293 -1.53 -3.82 -4.39
N PHE A 294 -0.90 -3.44 -5.51
CA PHE A 294 0.47 -2.92 -5.50
C PHE A 294 0.62 -1.70 -4.58
N ILE A 295 -0.28 -0.71 -4.65
CA ILE A 295 -0.24 0.49 -3.78
C ILE A 295 -0.32 0.09 -2.30
N SER A 296 -1.14 -0.91 -1.97
CA SER A 296 -1.28 -1.44 -0.60
C SER A 296 0.00 -2.12 -0.10
N ILE A 297 0.64 -2.95 -0.93
CA ILE A 297 1.95 -3.52 -0.61
C ILE A 297 3.00 -2.41 -0.48
N TRP A 298 2.93 -1.39 -1.33
CA TRP A 298 3.85 -0.26 -1.30
C TRP A 298 3.71 0.58 -0.02
N LEU A 299 2.51 0.72 0.51
CA LEU A 299 2.27 1.35 1.82
C LEU A 299 2.93 0.56 2.95
N ILE A 300 2.76 -0.76 2.98
CA ILE A 300 3.40 -1.65 3.98
C ILE A 300 4.92 -1.56 3.87
N PHE A 301 5.45 -1.55 2.64
CA PHE A 301 6.87 -1.33 2.41
C PHE A 301 7.31 0.05 2.89
N GLY A 302 6.52 1.10 2.68
CA GLY A 302 6.77 2.44 3.21
C GLY A 302 6.86 2.46 4.73
N VAL A 303 5.98 1.75 5.43
CA VAL A 303 6.01 1.58 6.90
C VAL A 303 7.32 0.93 7.32
N TYR A 304 7.71 -0.15 6.63
CA TYR A 304 8.98 -0.83 6.87
C TYR A 304 10.18 0.11 6.68
N ILE A 305 10.23 0.84 5.57
CA ILE A 305 11.32 1.78 5.24
C ILE A 305 11.40 2.92 6.25
N PHE A 306 10.27 3.46 6.67
CA PHE A 306 10.22 4.51 7.69
C PHE A 306 10.85 4.01 9.00
N CYS A 307 10.35 2.89 9.53
CA CYS A 307 10.87 2.32 10.76
C CYS A 307 12.35 1.94 10.66
N GLN A 308 12.77 1.34 9.54
CA GLN A 308 14.16 0.94 9.33
C GLN A 308 15.09 2.16 9.34
N ARG A 309 14.69 3.27 8.70
CA ARG A 309 15.50 4.48 8.63
C ARG A 309 15.63 5.15 9.99
N PHE A 310 14.53 5.34 10.71
CA PHE A 310 14.55 6.17 11.91
C PHE A 310 14.70 5.40 13.22
N PHE A 311 14.47 4.09 13.20
CA PHE A 311 14.42 3.24 14.39
C PHE A 311 15.30 1.99 14.21
N SER A 312 14.71 0.82 13.92
CA SER A 312 15.41 -0.46 13.86
C SER A 312 14.76 -1.42 12.85
N ASN A 313 15.50 -2.43 12.39
CA ASN A 313 14.93 -3.51 11.55
C ASN A 313 13.80 -4.29 12.27
N ARG A 314 13.87 -4.42 13.60
CA ARG A 314 12.82 -5.13 14.36
C ARG A 314 11.54 -4.30 14.41
N SER A 315 11.64 -3.01 14.73
CA SER A 315 10.50 -2.09 14.66
C SER A 315 9.89 -1.99 13.25
N ALA A 316 10.71 -2.16 12.19
CA ALA A 316 10.23 -2.21 10.82
C ALA A 316 9.36 -3.43 10.53
N ALA A 317 9.79 -4.61 10.98
CA ALA A 317 8.97 -5.81 10.88
C ALA A 317 7.69 -5.70 11.71
N ILE A 318 7.78 -5.21 12.96
CA ILE A 318 6.62 -5.04 13.85
C ILE A 318 5.61 -4.05 13.25
N GLY A 319 6.06 -2.91 12.72
CA GLY A 319 5.18 -1.90 12.12
C GLY A 319 4.42 -2.43 10.90
N ALA A 320 5.12 -3.15 10.01
CA ALA A 320 4.49 -3.79 8.85
C ALA A 320 3.45 -4.85 9.26
N ILE A 321 3.76 -5.66 10.29
CA ILE A 321 2.83 -6.65 10.85
C ILE A 321 1.60 -5.96 11.44
N LEU A 322 1.80 -4.93 12.28
CA LEU A 322 0.70 -4.20 12.92
C LEU A 322 -0.23 -3.57 11.89
N ALA A 323 0.30 -2.96 10.82
CA ALA A 323 -0.52 -2.44 9.74
C ALA A 323 -1.42 -3.52 9.13
N LEU A 324 -0.88 -4.72 8.87
CA LEU A 324 -1.63 -5.87 8.34
C LEU A 324 -2.66 -6.45 9.32
N THR A 325 -2.53 -6.17 10.62
CA THR A 325 -3.53 -6.60 11.60
C THR A 325 -4.80 -5.74 11.62
N ILE A 326 -4.81 -4.59 10.93
CA ILE A 326 -5.97 -3.71 10.80
C ILE A 326 -6.95 -4.37 9.82
N PRO A 327 -8.11 -4.92 10.25
CA PRO A 327 -8.96 -5.70 9.35
C PRO A 327 -9.57 -4.84 8.24
N SER A 328 -9.94 -3.59 8.55
CA SER A 328 -10.42 -2.63 7.56
C SER A 328 -9.38 -2.25 6.50
N PHE A 329 -8.07 -2.37 6.79
CA PHE A 329 -7.02 -2.24 5.78
C PHE A 329 -6.84 -3.54 4.99
N ALA A 330 -6.72 -4.68 5.69
CA ALA A 330 -6.45 -5.98 5.07
C ALA A 330 -7.51 -6.37 4.03
N ILE A 331 -8.79 -6.09 4.29
CA ILE A 331 -9.89 -6.35 3.34
C ILE A 331 -9.82 -5.44 2.12
N GLN A 332 -9.26 -4.24 2.26
CA GLN A 332 -9.16 -3.25 1.17
C GLN A 332 -7.94 -3.48 0.27
N ILE A 333 -7.00 -4.35 0.65
CA ILE A 333 -5.79 -4.65 -0.15
C ILE A 333 -6.14 -5.05 -1.60
N PRO A 334 -7.06 -6.00 -1.88
CA PRO A 334 -7.41 -6.37 -3.24
C PRO A 334 -8.42 -5.43 -3.93
N ILE A 335 -8.95 -4.42 -3.23
CA ILE A 335 -10.08 -3.61 -3.68
C ILE A 335 -9.58 -2.28 -4.24
N ASN A 336 -10.21 -1.75 -5.30
CA ASN A 336 -9.91 -0.40 -5.79
C ASN A 336 -10.33 0.64 -4.73
N ASN A 337 -9.35 1.21 -4.03
CA ASN A 337 -9.59 2.18 -2.98
C ASN A 337 -8.54 3.31 -2.99
N ASN A 338 -9.01 4.55 -2.85
CA ASN A 338 -8.16 5.74 -2.74
C ASN A 338 -7.68 6.05 -1.29
N ASP A 339 -8.23 5.41 -0.25
CA ASP A 339 -7.80 5.56 1.15
C ASP A 339 -6.33 5.13 1.32
N THR A 340 -5.95 4.00 0.72
CA THR A 340 -4.58 3.49 0.77
C THR A 340 -3.61 4.39 0.02
N THR A 341 -4.04 4.93 -1.12
CA THR A 341 -3.25 5.89 -1.91
C THR A 341 -2.98 7.16 -1.09
N LEU A 342 -4.01 7.69 -0.42
CA LEU A 342 -3.87 8.83 0.47
C LEU A 342 -2.93 8.52 1.65
N ALA A 343 -3.08 7.36 2.30
CA ALA A 343 -2.21 6.96 3.41
C ALA A 343 -0.74 6.84 2.98
N LEU A 344 -0.48 6.32 1.78
CA LEU A 344 0.85 6.23 1.19
C LEU A 344 1.49 7.61 0.96
N PHE A 345 0.75 8.53 0.34
CA PHE A 345 1.24 9.90 0.13
C PHE A 345 1.43 10.65 1.44
N MET A 346 0.55 10.46 2.42
CA MET A 346 0.72 11.03 3.76
C MET A 346 1.97 10.49 4.46
N LEU A 347 2.21 9.18 4.41
CA LEU A 347 3.41 8.56 4.97
C LEU A 347 4.69 9.09 4.30
N ALA A 348 4.71 9.20 2.97
CA ALA A 348 5.84 9.76 2.23
C ALA A 348 6.08 11.25 2.56
N SER A 349 5.00 12.02 2.76
CA SER A 349 5.08 13.41 3.22
C SER A 349 5.74 13.52 4.59
N ILE A 350 5.31 12.69 5.56
CA ILE A 350 5.88 12.68 6.91
C ILE A 350 7.33 12.16 6.88
N PHE A 351 7.64 11.14 6.09
CA PHE A 351 9.01 10.67 5.88
C PHE A 351 9.92 11.82 5.46
N ALA A 352 9.55 12.54 4.40
CA ALA A 352 10.31 13.68 3.90
C ALA A 352 10.39 14.83 4.93
N LEU A 353 9.33 15.08 5.70
CA LEU A 353 9.33 16.09 6.76
C LEU A 353 10.31 15.76 7.88
N VAL A 354 10.33 14.50 8.34
CA VAL A 354 11.26 14.04 9.37
C VAL A 354 12.70 14.12 8.87
N VAL A 355 12.98 13.72 7.63
CA VAL A 355 14.33 13.87 7.05
C VAL A 355 14.72 15.34 6.94
N TRP A 356 13.82 16.23 6.51
CA TRP A 356 14.06 17.67 6.49
C TRP A 356 14.38 18.19 7.90
N TRP A 357 13.64 17.75 8.91
CA TRP A 357 13.87 18.19 10.28
C TRP A 357 15.27 17.81 10.79
N GLN A 358 15.77 16.65 10.39
CA GLN A 358 17.11 16.16 10.77
C GLN A 358 18.24 16.83 9.94
N GLN A 359 18.07 16.94 8.62
CA GLN A 359 19.13 17.38 7.70
C GLN A 359 19.08 18.87 7.35
N LYS A 360 17.98 19.56 7.64
CA LYS A 360 17.68 20.95 7.28
C LYS A 360 17.80 21.29 5.79
N LYS A 361 17.82 20.29 4.89
CA LYS A 361 17.86 20.49 3.44
C LYS A 361 16.44 20.69 2.89
N TYR A 362 16.11 21.90 2.45
CA TYR A 362 14.74 22.29 2.04
C TYR A 362 14.13 21.50 0.89
N ALA A 363 14.93 20.86 0.04
CA ALA A 363 14.41 19.95 -0.98
C ALA A 363 13.53 18.84 -0.36
N TRP A 364 13.85 18.38 0.85
CA TRP A 364 13.00 17.45 1.60
C TRP A 364 11.70 18.08 2.08
N LEU A 365 11.71 19.36 2.48
CA LEU A 365 10.50 20.07 2.87
C LEU A 365 9.56 20.27 1.68
N TYR A 366 10.10 20.63 0.51
CA TYR A 366 9.29 20.81 -0.70
C TYR A 366 8.76 19.46 -1.21
N LEU A 367 9.55 18.39 -1.12
CA LEU A 367 9.07 17.04 -1.39
C LEU A 367 7.95 16.63 -0.42
N SER A 368 8.07 16.97 0.87
CA SER A 368 7.01 16.74 1.85
C SER A 368 5.71 17.47 1.47
N GLY A 369 5.80 18.74 1.07
CA GLY A 369 4.66 19.52 0.58
C GLY A 369 4.03 18.90 -0.66
N LEU A 370 4.84 18.52 -1.66
CA LEU A 370 4.34 17.86 -2.87
C LEU A 370 3.59 16.56 -2.57
N MET A 371 4.14 15.69 -1.72
CA MET A 371 3.46 14.46 -1.28
C MET A 371 2.18 14.74 -0.50
N LEU A 372 2.17 15.79 0.33
CA LEU A 372 0.97 16.21 1.06
C LEU A 372 -0.12 16.70 0.10
N GLY A 373 0.28 17.41 -0.95
CA GLY A 373 -0.57 17.81 -2.06
C GLY A 373 -1.18 16.62 -2.77
N PHE A 374 -0.38 15.60 -3.08
CA PHE A 374 -0.90 14.36 -3.68
C PHE A 374 -1.91 13.66 -2.76
N ALA A 375 -1.66 13.61 -1.45
CA ALA A 375 -2.58 13.03 -0.47
C ALA A 375 -3.94 13.76 -0.46
N ALA A 376 -3.93 15.10 -0.39
CA ALA A 376 -5.13 15.92 -0.47
C ALA A 376 -5.83 15.85 -1.82
N GLY A 377 -5.06 15.67 -2.90
CA GLY A 377 -5.57 15.44 -4.24
C GLY A 377 -6.18 14.06 -4.46
N SER A 378 -6.02 13.10 -3.54
CA SER A 378 -6.61 11.75 -3.64
C SER A 378 -7.98 11.62 -2.96
N LYS A 379 -8.27 12.43 -1.95
CA LYS A 379 -9.54 12.43 -1.19
C LYS A 379 -9.63 13.66 -0.29
N TYR A 380 -10.84 14.12 0.01
CA TYR A 380 -11.03 15.26 0.92
C TYR A 380 -10.51 15.04 2.34
N SER A 381 -10.46 13.80 2.85
CA SER A 381 -9.81 13.53 4.15
C SER A 381 -8.32 13.86 4.16
N GLY A 382 -7.68 13.98 2.99
CA GLY A 382 -6.27 14.40 2.89
C GLY A 382 -6.06 15.87 3.30
N PHE A 383 -7.13 16.67 3.33
CA PHE A 383 -7.10 18.03 3.88
C PHE A 383 -6.86 18.05 5.39
N PHE A 384 -7.15 16.96 6.11
CA PHE A 384 -6.74 16.82 7.50
C PHE A 384 -5.22 16.75 7.62
N GLY A 385 -4.58 16.03 6.70
CA GLY A 385 -3.14 16.05 6.53
C GLY A 385 -2.63 17.46 6.25
N LEU A 386 -3.23 18.20 5.32
CA LEU A 386 -2.87 19.60 5.03
C LEU A 386 -2.92 20.49 6.27
N ALA A 387 -4.01 20.41 7.04
CA ALA A 387 -4.18 21.20 8.25
C ALA A 387 -3.10 20.88 9.28
N VAL A 388 -2.95 19.60 9.64
CA VAL A 388 -2.04 19.18 10.71
C VAL A 388 -0.57 19.37 10.29
N VAL A 389 -0.18 18.85 9.14
CA VAL A 389 1.21 18.91 8.67
C VAL A 389 1.59 20.34 8.26
N GLY A 390 0.66 21.11 7.68
CA GLY A 390 0.89 22.52 7.38
C GLY A 390 1.17 23.35 8.63
N LEU A 391 0.36 23.19 9.69
CA LEU A 391 0.61 23.83 10.98
C LEU A 391 1.93 23.38 11.61
N MET A 392 2.26 22.09 11.53
CA MET A 392 3.56 21.58 11.98
C MET A 392 4.72 22.23 11.22
N VAL A 393 4.63 22.37 9.90
CA VAL A 393 5.67 23.03 9.08
C VAL A 393 5.84 24.49 9.48
N VAL A 394 4.76 25.22 9.69
CA VAL A 394 4.81 26.61 10.19
C VAL A 394 5.54 26.66 11.53
N ALA A 395 5.14 25.82 12.49
CA ALA A 395 5.77 25.75 13.80
C ALA A 395 7.26 25.36 13.71
N MET A 396 7.59 24.31 12.98
CA MET A 396 8.95 23.78 12.86
C MET A 396 9.89 24.73 12.13
N VAL A 397 9.45 25.41 11.07
CA VAL A 397 10.27 26.42 10.39
C VAL A 397 10.47 27.64 11.29
N THR A 398 9.44 28.06 12.03
CA THR A 398 9.57 29.17 13.00
C THR A 398 10.54 28.80 14.12
N LEU A 399 10.44 27.59 14.67
CA LEU A 399 11.37 27.07 15.69
C LEU A 399 12.80 27.00 15.17
N ALA A 400 12.99 26.54 13.93
CA ALA A 400 14.30 26.51 13.29
C ALA A 400 14.92 27.91 13.06
N ASN A 401 14.12 28.97 13.15
CA ASN A 401 14.55 30.37 12.98
C ASN A 401 14.65 31.16 14.29
N ARG A 402 14.34 30.58 15.46
CA ARG A 402 14.26 31.29 16.77
C ARG A 402 15.56 31.96 17.25
N GLY A 403 16.68 31.78 16.56
CA GLY A 403 17.93 32.52 16.82
C GLY A 403 18.07 33.86 16.10
N GLY A 404 17.02 34.36 15.41
CA GLY A 404 17.06 35.64 14.68
C GLY A 404 17.99 35.66 13.46
N GLN A 405 18.63 34.53 13.13
CA GLN A 405 19.63 34.42 12.08
C GLN A 405 19.06 34.55 10.65
N ARG A 406 17.72 34.47 10.49
CA ARG A 406 17.08 34.51 9.17
C ARG A 406 16.12 35.69 9.04
N PRO A 407 16.26 36.50 7.97
CA PRO A 407 15.29 37.53 7.63
C PRO A 407 13.90 36.95 7.37
N LEU A 408 12.85 37.69 7.74
CA LEU A 408 11.44 37.32 7.52
C LEU A 408 11.17 36.91 6.06
N PHE A 409 11.78 37.61 5.10
CA PHE A 409 11.66 37.33 3.68
C PHE A 409 12.09 35.89 3.29
N GLN A 410 13.16 35.37 3.90
CA GLN A 410 13.61 34.00 3.62
C GLN A 410 12.62 32.97 4.18
N THR A 411 12.08 33.22 5.36
CA THR A 411 11.04 32.37 5.97
C THR A 411 9.78 32.36 5.13
N ALA A 412 9.33 33.52 4.65
CA ALA A 412 8.22 33.64 3.73
C ALA A 412 8.47 32.87 2.43
N LYS A 413 9.67 32.99 1.83
CA LYS A 413 10.05 32.24 0.62
C LYS A 413 9.96 30.73 0.83
N ILE A 414 10.43 30.21 1.98
CA ILE A 414 10.34 28.78 2.32
C ILE A 414 8.87 28.34 2.42
N MET A 415 8.03 29.11 3.12
CA MET A 415 6.59 28.84 3.26
C MET A 415 5.88 28.84 1.90
N VAL A 416 6.10 29.88 1.09
CA VAL A 416 5.52 29.98 -0.26
C VAL A 416 5.96 28.81 -1.13
N SER A 417 7.22 28.38 -1.03
CA SER A 417 7.74 27.25 -1.80
C SER A 417 7.12 25.91 -1.37
N PHE A 418 6.90 25.72 -0.06
CA PHE A 418 6.16 24.57 0.47
C PHE A 418 4.69 24.57 0.02
N ILE A 419 4.02 25.72 0.10
CA ILE A 419 2.63 25.87 -0.34
C ILE A 419 2.52 25.64 -1.85
N ALA A 420 3.43 26.19 -2.65
CA ALA A 420 3.46 25.96 -4.09
C ALA A 420 3.68 24.47 -4.42
N ALA A 421 4.62 23.80 -3.75
CA ALA A 421 4.83 22.36 -3.93
C ALA A 421 3.57 21.55 -3.58
N THR A 422 2.90 21.91 -2.49
CA THR A 422 1.63 21.31 -2.07
C THR A 422 0.52 21.56 -3.10
N PHE A 423 0.42 22.78 -3.62
CA PHE A 423 -0.58 23.16 -4.60
C PHE A 423 -0.39 22.44 -5.93
N ILE A 424 0.83 22.05 -6.32
CA ILE A 424 1.04 21.21 -7.51
C ILE A 424 0.24 19.90 -7.41
N GLY A 425 0.19 19.28 -6.22
CA GLY A 425 -0.47 17.98 -6.04
C GLY A 425 -2.01 18.03 -5.93
N VAL A 426 -2.57 19.10 -5.35
CA VAL A 426 -4.04 19.22 -5.11
C VAL A 426 -4.71 20.27 -5.99
N GLY A 427 -3.96 21.30 -6.41
CA GLY A 427 -4.44 22.46 -7.16
C GLY A 427 -5.19 22.13 -8.46
N PRO A 428 -4.77 21.14 -9.27
CA PRO A 428 -5.51 20.78 -10.48
C PRO A 428 -6.99 20.44 -10.22
N TRP A 429 -7.29 19.73 -9.12
CA TRP A 429 -8.66 19.42 -8.72
C TRP A 429 -9.42 20.64 -8.22
N LEU A 430 -8.76 21.51 -7.44
CA LEU A 430 -9.36 22.75 -6.96
C LEU A 430 -9.73 23.69 -8.11
N ILE A 431 -8.84 23.81 -9.10
CA ILE A 431 -9.07 24.60 -10.31
C ILE A 431 -10.20 23.98 -11.12
N LYS A 432 -10.18 22.66 -11.37
CA LYS A 432 -11.27 21.95 -12.07
C LYS A 432 -12.62 22.20 -11.41
N ASN A 433 -12.69 22.06 -10.09
CA ASN A 433 -13.94 22.27 -9.35
C ASN A 433 -14.40 23.73 -9.39
N CYS A 434 -13.47 24.69 -9.27
CA CYS A 434 -13.79 26.11 -9.43
C CYS A 434 -14.39 26.40 -10.81
N LEU A 435 -13.80 25.86 -11.88
CA LEU A 435 -14.29 26.05 -13.25
C LEU A 435 -15.61 25.33 -13.52
N PHE A 436 -15.79 24.10 -13.01
CA PHE A 436 -16.97 23.29 -13.31
C PHE A 436 -18.18 23.66 -12.46
N THR A 437 -17.94 24.09 -11.22
CA THR A 437 -19.00 24.24 -10.22
C THR A 437 -19.07 25.63 -9.62
N GLY A 438 -18.04 26.48 -9.80
CA GLY A 438 -17.91 27.76 -9.09
C GLY A 438 -17.36 27.63 -7.67
N ASN A 439 -17.20 26.42 -7.14
CA ASN A 439 -16.69 26.15 -5.79
C ASN A 439 -15.43 25.26 -5.87
N PRO A 440 -14.24 25.73 -5.44
CA PRO A 440 -12.99 24.98 -5.58
C PRO A 440 -12.94 23.68 -4.75
N ILE A 441 -13.76 23.58 -3.71
CA ILE A 441 -13.82 22.41 -2.82
C ILE A 441 -15.20 21.74 -2.88
N TYR A 442 -15.92 21.89 -3.99
CA TYR A 442 -17.25 21.32 -4.17
C TYR A 442 -17.28 19.80 -3.92
N PRO A 443 -18.27 19.27 -3.17
CA PRO A 443 -19.44 19.94 -2.61
C PRO A 443 -19.25 20.48 -1.19
N MET A 444 -18.02 20.45 -0.66
CA MET A 444 -17.74 21.00 0.67
C MET A 444 -18.04 22.50 0.68
N PHE A 445 -18.60 22.97 1.79
CA PHE A 445 -18.99 24.38 1.98
C PHE A 445 -19.93 24.94 0.89
N ALA A 446 -20.68 24.08 0.19
CA ALA A 446 -21.62 24.54 -0.84
C ALA A 446 -22.73 25.46 -0.29
N SER A 447 -23.04 25.39 1.01
CA SER A 447 -23.95 26.33 1.68
C SER A 447 -23.44 27.76 1.75
N VAL A 448 -22.13 27.97 1.67
CA VAL A 448 -21.49 29.29 1.76
C VAL A 448 -20.97 29.74 0.40
N LEU A 449 -20.29 28.84 -0.31
CA LEU A 449 -19.65 29.13 -1.60
C LEU A 449 -20.59 28.89 -2.80
N GLY A 450 -21.76 28.29 -2.57
CA GLY A 450 -22.62 27.80 -3.64
C GLY A 450 -22.01 26.61 -4.37
N GLY A 451 -22.56 26.36 -5.56
CA GLY A 451 -22.08 25.34 -6.47
C GLY A 451 -23.11 25.05 -7.56
N ARG A 452 -22.64 24.80 -8.78
CA ARG A 452 -23.49 24.34 -9.88
C ARG A 452 -24.26 23.08 -9.45
N ASP A 453 -25.55 23.06 -9.76
CA ASP A 453 -26.49 21.95 -9.46
C ASP A 453 -26.56 21.61 -7.95
N TRP A 454 -26.14 22.51 -7.07
CA TRP A 454 -26.28 22.34 -5.63
C TRP A 454 -27.73 22.52 -5.20
N ILE A 455 -28.29 21.52 -4.54
CA ILE A 455 -29.63 21.56 -3.97
C ILE A 455 -29.52 21.52 -2.44
N PRO A 456 -29.98 22.56 -1.70
CA PRO A 456 -29.86 22.61 -0.25
C PRO A 456 -30.47 21.38 0.48
N SER A 457 -31.59 20.87 -0.04
CA SER A 457 -32.23 19.67 0.51
C SER A 457 -31.38 18.41 0.32
N ALA A 458 -30.64 18.29 -0.79
CA ALA A 458 -29.73 17.18 -1.03
C ALA A 458 -28.54 17.19 -0.08
N THR A 459 -28.01 18.37 0.28
CA THR A 459 -26.99 18.48 1.33
C THR A 459 -27.53 18.08 2.69
N LYS A 460 -28.73 18.52 3.04
CA LYS A 460 -29.36 18.08 4.30
C LYS A 460 -29.51 16.56 4.32
N ILE A 461 -30.03 15.94 3.26
CA ILE A 461 -30.15 14.48 3.15
C ILE A 461 -28.77 13.81 3.22
N PHE A 462 -27.75 14.32 2.53
CA PHE A 462 -26.40 13.77 2.57
C PHE A 462 -25.78 13.88 3.96
N THR A 463 -25.83 15.06 4.59
CA THR A 463 -25.33 15.29 5.95
C THR A 463 -26.09 14.45 6.96
N ASP A 464 -27.41 14.35 6.85
CA ASP A 464 -28.25 13.49 7.71
C ASP A 464 -27.89 12.02 7.49
N THR A 465 -27.73 11.57 6.24
CA THR A 465 -27.33 10.20 5.93
C THR A 465 -25.93 9.88 6.46
N VAL A 466 -24.95 10.77 6.28
CA VAL A 466 -23.57 10.57 6.74
C VAL A 466 -23.49 10.63 8.28
N SER A 467 -24.21 11.56 8.91
CA SER A 467 -24.24 11.71 10.37
C SER A 467 -25.02 10.59 11.05
N GLN A 468 -26.08 10.07 10.44
CA GLN A 468 -26.89 8.97 10.97
C GLN A 468 -26.30 7.60 10.65
N ALA A 469 -25.59 7.44 9.53
CA ALA A 469 -25.17 6.11 9.10
C ALA A 469 -24.05 5.50 9.96
N ASN A 470 -23.21 6.29 10.65
CA ASN A 470 -21.95 5.75 11.17
C ASN A 470 -21.27 6.47 12.36
N TYR A 471 -21.93 7.37 13.09
CA TYR A 471 -21.37 7.88 14.36
C TYR A 471 -21.65 6.88 15.49
N ILE A 472 -20.61 6.16 15.91
CA ILE A 472 -20.67 5.17 17.00
C ILE A 472 -20.68 5.87 18.35
N SER A 473 -19.97 6.98 18.45
CA SER A 473 -19.71 7.65 19.72
C SER A 473 -19.86 9.14 19.57
N THR A 474 -20.79 9.70 20.33
CA THR A 474 -21.03 11.13 20.43
C THR A 474 -20.55 11.65 21.79
N GLY A 475 -20.17 12.92 21.83
CA GLY A 475 -19.67 13.57 23.04
C GLY A 475 -18.19 13.29 23.38
N PRO A 476 -17.60 14.06 24.32
CA PRO A 476 -16.16 14.03 24.57
C PRO A 476 -15.61 12.67 24.97
N LEU A 477 -16.30 11.95 25.88
CA LEU A 477 -15.89 10.62 26.33
C LEU A 477 -15.98 9.59 25.20
N GLY A 478 -17.04 9.67 24.38
CA GLY A 478 -17.21 8.82 23.21
C GLY A 478 -16.08 9.00 22.19
N TYR A 479 -15.68 10.25 21.93
CA TYR A 479 -14.56 10.55 21.03
C TYR A 479 -13.22 10.04 21.56
N LEU A 480 -12.99 10.09 22.88
CA LEU A 480 -11.78 9.53 23.50
C LEU A 480 -11.73 8.00 23.40
N LEU A 481 -12.88 7.34 23.51
CA LEU A 481 -13.01 5.89 23.45
C LEU A 481 -13.25 5.34 22.04
N ILE A 482 -13.18 6.18 21.00
CA ILE A 482 -13.60 5.78 19.65
C ILE A 482 -12.78 4.60 19.10
N LEU A 483 -11.48 4.56 19.36
CA LEU A 483 -10.64 3.44 18.94
C LEU A 483 -11.12 2.15 19.62
N TRP A 484 -11.43 2.20 20.93
CA TRP A 484 -12.02 1.08 21.67
C TRP A 484 -13.31 0.58 21.03
N HIS A 485 -14.25 1.48 20.72
CA HIS A 485 -15.50 1.09 20.08
C HIS A 485 -15.31 0.53 18.66
N LEU A 486 -14.26 0.94 17.95
CA LEU A 486 -13.89 0.38 16.64
C LEU A 486 -13.15 -0.95 16.72
N SER A 487 -12.62 -1.37 17.86
CA SER A 487 -11.83 -2.61 17.94
C SER A 487 -12.64 -3.88 17.71
N VAL A 488 -13.92 -3.88 18.09
CA VAL A 488 -14.84 -5.03 18.00
C VAL A 488 -16.12 -4.64 17.26
N ARG A 489 -15.98 -4.10 16.04
CA ARG A 489 -17.13 -3.70 15.20
C ARG A 489 -17.32 -4.66 14.02
N LYS A 490 -18.59 -4.86 13.63
CA LYS A 490 -19.00 -5.50 12.38
C LYS A 490 -19.69 -4.47 11.47
N PRO A 491 -19.59 -4.61 10.13
CA PRO A 491 -18.77 -5.57 9.39
C PRO A 491 -17.27 -5.29 9.52
N ALA A 492 -16.42 -6.22 9.08
CA ALA A 492 -14.97 -6.14 9.27
C ALA A 492 -14.30 -4.90 8.64
N GLU A 493 -14.95 -4.29 7.65
CA GLU A 493 -14.55 -3.02 7.02
C GLU A 493 -14.62 -1.81 7.98
N MET A 494 -15.34 -1.96 9.09
CA MET A 494 -15.55 -0.92 10.09
C MET A 494 -14.73 -1.13 11.37
N THR A 495 -13.86 -2.14 11.44
CA THR A 495 -13.02 -2.40 12.62
C THR A 495 -11.55 -2.11 12.39
N ILE A 496 -10.87 -1.67 13.45
CA ILE A 496 -9.41 -1.52 13.50
C ILE A 496 -8.72 -2.75 14.12
N GLY A 497 -9.49 -3.70 14.64
CA GLY A 497 -9.00 -4.87 15.38
C GLY A 497 -8.47 -4.52 16.78
N PRO A 498 -8.20 -5.53 17.63
CA PRO A 498 -7.75 -5.29 18.99
C PRO A 498 -6.27 -4.87 19.09
N ALA A 499 -5.44 -5.25 18.10
CA ALA A 499 -3.99 -5.12 18.18
C ALA A 499 -3.51 -3.69 18.45
N ILE A 500 -4.04 -2.69 17.73
CA ILE A 500 -3.66 -1.28 17.91
C ILE A 500 -3.89 -0.83 19.35
N ILE A 501 -5.00 -1.24 19.97
CA ILE A 501 -5.35 -0.82 21.32
C ILE A 501 -4.52 -1.58 22.35
N SER A 502 -4.39 -2.89 22.17
CA SER A 502 -3.58 -3.73 23.06
C SER A 502 -2.15 -3.24 23.19
N PHE A 503 -1.60 -2.66 22.11
CA PHE A 503 -0.24 -2.13 22.10
C PHE A 503 -0.13 -0.60 22.23
N LEU A 504 -1.25 0.13 22.38
CA LEU A 504 -1.24 1.58 22.53
C LEU A 504 -0.41 2.08 23.73
N PRO A 505 -0.41 1.41 24.91
CA PRO A 505 0.38 1.85 26.07
C PRO A 505 1.90 1.92 25.81
N PHE A 506 2.42 1.18 24.83
CA PHE A 506 3.86 1.19 24.50
C PHE A 506 4.33 2.55 23.94
N ILE A 507 3.41 3.41 23.49
CA ILE A 507 3.73 4.78 23.04
C ILE A 507 4.26 5.65 24.18
N LEU A 508 3.78 5.43 25.42
CA LEU A 508 4.06 6.29 26.57
C LEU A 508 5.48 6.12 27.13
N ARG A 509 6.29 5.23 26.54
CA ARG A 509 7.67 5.01 26.97
C ARG A 509 8.53 6.25 26.71
N ARG A 510 9.38 6.61 27.68
CA ARG A 510 10.20 7.81 27.64
C ARG A 510 11.14 7.86 26.43
N ASP A 511 11.70 6.73 26.04
CA ASP A 511 12.63 6.62 24.92
C ASP A 511 11.93 6.66 23.55
N VAL A 512 10.63 6.33 23.51
CA VAL A 512 9.75 6.60 22.37
C VAL A 512 9.55 8.11 22.28
N LEU A 513 9.11 8.75 23.36
CA LEU A 513 8.79 10.18 23.40
C LEU A 513 10.01 11.11 23.35
N SER A 514 11.23 10.58 23.44
CA SER A 514 12.46 11.39 23.30
C SER A 514 12.89 11.58 21.85
N LYS A 515 12.41 10.76 20.90
CA LYS A 515 12.78 10.85 19.50
C LYS A 515 11.93 11.89 18.77
N SER A 516 12.56 12.84 18.09
CA SER A 516 11.81 13.83 17.30
C SER A 516 10.95 13.21 16.19
N SER A 517 11.41 12.13 15.58
CA SER A 517 10.66 11.42 14.52
C SER A 517 9.37 10.78 15.02
N SER A 518 9.34 10.22 16.24
CA SER A 518 8.12 9.65 16.84
C SER A 518 7.16 10.75 17.28
N ILE A 519 7.65 11.88 17.83
CA ILE A 519 6.80 13.02 18.19
C ILE A 519 6.11 13.60 16.94
N ILE A 520 6.86 13.82 15.86
CA ILE A 520 6.30 14.29 14.58
C ILE A 520 5.20 13.33 14.10
N LEU A 521 5.45 12.03 14.13
CA LEU A 521 4.46 11.01 13.78
C LEU A 521 3.23 11.05 14.69
N LEU A 522 3.41 11.18 16.01
CA LEU A 522 2.30 11.22 16.96
C LEU A 522 1.42 12.44 16.74
N ILE A 523 2.01 13.62 16.54
CA ILE A 523 1.25 14.84 16.26
C ILE A 523 0.47 14.67 14.95
N ALA A 524 1.10 14.15 13.90
CA ALA A 524 0.46 13.89 12.61
C ALA A 524 -0.68 12.85 12.73
N ALA A 525 -0.44 11.74 13.42
CA ALA A 525 -1.41 10.68 13.63
C ALA A 525 -2.60 11.16 14.45
N MET A 526 -2.35 11.74 15.63
CA MET A 526 -3.40 12.19 16.55
C MET A 526 -4.17 13.38 15.97
N GLY A 527 -3.49 14.32 15.30
CA GLY A 527 -4.16 15.43 14.62
C GLY A 527 -5.09 14.95 13.50
N PHE A 528 -4.64 13.99 12.69
CA PHE A 528 -5.48 13.40 11.64
C PHE A 528 -6.68 12.65 12.24
N LEU A 529 -6.44 11.81 13.24
CA LEU A 529 -7.50 11.06 13.91
C LEU A 529 -8.50 11.99 14.60
N ALA A 530 -8.05 13.07 15.24
CA ALA A 530 -8.93 14.05 15.87
C ALA A 530 -9.85 14.71 14.83
N LEU A 531 -9.30 15.20 13.71
CA LEU A 531 -10.11 15.79 12.65
C LEU A 531 -11.08 14.78 12.05
N TRP A 532 -10.64 13.53 11.82
CA TRP A 532 -11.51 12.46 11.33
C TRP A 532 -12.68 12.19 12.29
N VAL A 533 -12.42 12.00 13.59
CA VAL A 533 -13.47 11.74 14.61
C VAL A 533 -14.51 12.87 14.67
N LEU A 534 -14.04 14.11 14.52
CA LEU A 534 -14.88 15.30 14.67
C LEU A 534 -15.69 15.63 13.42
N THR A 535 -15.24 15.25 12.22
CA THR A 535 -15.78 15.78 10.97
C THR A 535 -16.28 14.74 9.96
N LEU A 536 -15.91 13.46 10.10
CA LEU A 536 -16.35 12.39 9.20
C LEU A 536 -17.11 11.30 9.94
N ALA A 537 -17.85 10.51 9.15
CA ALA A 537 -18.38 9.23 9.60
C ALA A 537 -17.28 8.39 10.25
N GLN A 538 -17.56 7.83 11.42
CA GLN A 538 -16.62 7.05 12.23
C GLN A 538 -16.43 5.62 11.66
N VAL A 539 -16.01 5.54 10.40
CA VAL A 539 -15.65 4.32 9.69
C VAL A 539 -14.13 4.15 9.73
N ALA A 540 -13.65 2.99 10.21
CA ALA A 540 -12.24 2.70 10.43
C ALA A 540 -11.34 2.96 9.22
N ARG A 541 -11.78 2.63 8.00
CA ARG A 541 -10.99 2.84 6.78
C ARG A 541 -10.63 4.31 6.52
N PHE A 542 -11.49 5.26 6.91
CA PHE A 542 -11.22 6.70 6.72
C PHE A 542 -10.17 7.22 7.71
N ALA A 543 -9.92 6.48 8.80
CA ALA A 543 -8.86 6.76 9.76
C ALA A 543 -7.50 6.17 9.36
N LEU A 544 -7.43 5.40 8.26
CA LEU A 544 -6.26 4.61 7.86
C LEU A 544 -4.93 5.40 7.89
N PRO A 545 -4.83 6.64 7.37
CA PRO A 545 -3.57 7.39 7.41
C PRO A 545 -3.08 7.61 8.84
N GLY A 546 -3.97 8.04 9.75
CA GLY A 546 -3.64 8.22 11.16
C GLY A 546 -3.27 6.89 11.85
N LEU A 547 -4.00 5.81 11.55
CA LEU A 547 -3.74 4.48 12.10
C LEU A 547 -2.38 3.92 11.67
N ILE A 548 -1.99 4.10 10.41
CA ILE A 548 -0.70 3.64 9.89
C ILE A 548 0.46 4.38 10.57
N LEU A 549 0.36 5.70 10.73
CA LEU A 549 1.36 6.47 11.47
C LEU A 549 1.42 6.04 12.94
N LEU A 550 0.28 5.70 13.55
CA LEU A 550 0.21 5.17 14.91
C LEU A 550 0.89 3.79 15.04
N CYS A 551 0.69 2.89 14.07
CA CYS A 551 1.37 1.59 14.02
C CYS A 551 2.90 1.72 14.05
N ILE A 552 3.46 2.72 13.38
CA ILE A 552 4.91 3.00 13.37
C ILE A 552 5.40 3.36 14.78
N VAL A 553 4.68 4.23 15.50
CA VAL A 553 5.08 4.66 16.85
C VAL A 553 4.91 3.53 17.86
N ILE A 554 3.81 2.78 17.77
CA ILE A 554 3.60 1.57 18.58
C ILE A 554 4.72 0.57 18.36
N ALA A 555 5.13 0.34 17.10
CA ALA A 555 6.19 -0.60 16.77
C ALA A 555 7.54 -0.23 17.39
N LEU A 556 7.87 1.07 17.43
CA LEU A 556 9.04 1.56 18.17
C LEU A 556 8.92 1.27 19.66
N GLY A 557 7.75 1.51 20.27
CA GLY A 557 7.52 1.26 21.69
C GLY A 557 7.65 -0.22 22.07
N ILE A 558 7.12 -1.12 21.24
CA ILE A 558 7.28 -2.57 21.41
C ILE A 558 8.75 -2.96 21.28
N ASP A 559 9.45 -2.49 20.23
CA ASP A 559 10.85 -2.82 20.01
C ASP A 559 11.75 -2.36 21.17
N SER A 560 11.49 -1.16 21.68
CA SER A 560 12.15 -0.62 22.88
C SER A 560 11.88 -1.44 24.14
N PHE A 561 10.68 -2.00 24.29
CA PHE A 561 10.35 -2.82 25.45
C PHE A 561 11.04 -4.20 25.39
N ILE A 562 11.23 -4.74 24.19
CA ILE A 562 11.87 -6.05 23.98
C ILE A 562 13.40 -5.96 24.09
N SER A 563 13.97 -4.79 23.82
CA SER A 563 15.43 -4.54 23.87
C SER A 563 15.87 -4.19 25.29
#